data_AF-A0A0R3PZS1-F1
#
_entry.id   AF-A0A0R3PZS1-F1
#
_cell.length_a   1.000
_cell.length_b   1.000
_cell.length_c   1.000
_cell.angle_alpha   90.00
_cell.angle_beta   90.00
_cell.angle_gamma   90.00
#
_symmetry.space_group_name_H-M   'P 1'
#
loop_
_entity.id
_entity.type
_entity.pdbx_description
1 polymer ?
#
loop_
_entity_poly.entity_id
_entity_poly.type
_entity_poly.pdbx_seq_one_letter_code
_entity_poly.pdbx_strand_id
1 'polypeptide(L)'
;MREVRELIRSKNIRLSVSDKGGKFVVIPHQLDVEITEEHLEDASLYRPSSEKEFKSQYRKLNNEWAKVARAAGLKPSVISYLKIYLPTCLVLYLLIKTHKLVSSDDLVSIDP
;
A
#
# COMPACT_ATOMS: atom_id res chain seq x y z
N MET A 1 15.03 3.81 27.44
CA MET A 1 14.83 4.10 25.99
C MET A 1 16.12 4.07 25.16
N ARG A 2 17.32 4.22 25.75
CA ARG A 2 18.57 4.13 24.98
C ARG A 2 18.79 2.71 24.43
N GLU A 3 18.60 1.67 25.23
CA GLU A 3 18.83 0.29 24.77
C GLU A 3 17.86 -0.10 23.64
N VAL A 4 16.59 0.29 23.73
CA VAL A 4 15.59 0.03 22.67
C VAL A 4 16.01 0.68 21.36
N ARG A 5 16.49 1.93 21.39
CA ARG A 5 16.99 2.62 20.19
C ARG A 5 18.24 1.95 19.63
N GLU A 6 19.13 1.46 20.49
CA GLU A 6 20.30 0.70 20.07
C GLU A 6 19.91 -0.61 19.39
N LEU A 7 18.93 -1.35 19.93
CA LEU A 7 18.41 -2.59 19.34
C LEU A 7 17.73 -2.37 17.99
N ILE A 8 17.02 -1.23 17.81
CA ILE A 8 16.46 -0.84 16.51
C ILE A 8 17.59 -0.48 15.53
N ARG A 9 18.58 0.31 15.99
CA ARG A 9 19.70 0.76 15.16
C ARG A 9 20.58 -0.42 14.71
N SER A 10 20.77 -1.41 15.59
CA SER A 10 21.49 -2.65 15.26
C SER A 10 20.64 -3.65 14.47
N LYS A 11 19.39 -3.30 14.14
CA LYS A 11 18.41 -4.16 13.45
C LYS A 11 18.17 -5.49 14.15
N ASN A 12 18.29 -5.56 15.47
CA ASN A 12 17.94 -6.77 16.24
C ASN A 12 16.43 -6.87 16.43
N ILE A 13 15.73 -5.74 16.46
CA ILE A 13 14.28 -5.66 16.57
C ILE A 13 13.71 -4.61 15.60
N ARG A 14 12.51 -4.86 15.10
CA ARG A 14 11.64 -3.88 14.47
C ARG A 14 10.54 -3.48 15.44
N LEU A 15 10.37 -2.17 15.64
CA LEU A 15 9.25 -1.64 16.40
C LEU A 15 8.16 -1.21 15.41
N SER A 16 6.93 -1.70 15.61
CA SER A 16 5.76 -1.38 14.80
C SER A 16 4.56 -1.05 15.68
N VAL A 17 3.47 -0.65 15.04
CA VAL A 17 2.16 -0.42 15.69
C VAL A 17 1.20 -1.49 15.21
N SER A 18 0.43 -2.07 16.13
CA SER A 18 -0.61 -3.05 15.83
C SER A 18 -1.80 -2.38 15.14
N ASP A 19 -2.30 -3.06 14.12
CA ASP A 19 -3.54 -2.76 13.41
C ASP A 19 -4.78 -2.83 14.31
N LYS A 20 -4.77 -3.68 15.35
CA LYS A 20 -5.87 -3.89 16.30
C LYS A 20 -5.68 -3.11 17.60
N GLY A 21 -5.62 -1.78 17.48
CA GLY A 21 -5.73 -0.88 18.63
C GLY A 21 -4.46 -0.11 18.98
N GLY A 22 -3.53 0.06 18.04
CA GLY A 22 -2.48 1.07 18.15
C GLY A 22 -1.37 0.77 19.18
N LYS A 23 -1.37 -0.43 19.77
CA LYS A 23 -0.31 -0.85 20.70
C LYS A 23 1.00 -1.08 19.96
N PHE A 24 2.12 -0.82 20.63
CA PHE A 24 3.43 -1.14 20.09
C PHE A 24 3.65 -2.65 20.02
N VAL A 25 4.23 -3.10 18.92
CA VAL A 25 4.65 -4.47 18.69
C VAL A 25 6.16 -4.47 18.45
N VAL A 26 6.88 -5.30 19.20
CA VAL A 26 8.30 -5.54 19.01
C VAL A 26 8.46 -6.85 18.28
N ILE A 27 9.15 -6.83 17.14
CA ILE A 27 9.33 -8.00 16.28
C ILE A 27 10.84 -8.26 16.21
N PRO A 28 11.33 -9.41 16.70
CA PRO A 28 12.72 -9.81 16.51
C PRO A 28 13.05 -9.88 15.02
N HIS A 29 14.28 -9.50 14.64
CA HIS A 29 14.66 -9.47 13.22
C HIS A 29 14.54 -10.83 12.55
N GLN A 30 14.92 -11.90 13.25
CA GLN A 30 14.78 -13.26 12.75
C GLN A 30 13.32 -13.58 12.37
N LEU A 31 12.38 -13.28 13.27
CA LEU A 31 10.96 -13.47 13.01
C LEU A 31 10.46 -12.58 11.86
N ASP A 32 10.95 -11.35 11.76
CA ASP A 32 10.59 -10.42 10.67
C ASP A 32 11.04 -10.94 9.28
N VAL A 33 12.23 -11.57 9.23
CA VAL A 33 12.76 -12.23 8.03
C VAL A 33 11.94 -13.47 7.69
N GLU A 34 11.73 -14.37 8.65
CA GLU A 34 10.95 -15.61 8.46
C GLU A 34 9.53 -15.30 7.95
N ILE A 35 8.82 -14.34 8.57
CA ILE A 35 7.50 -13.88 8.11
C ILE A 35 7.57 -13.33 6.68
N THR A 36 8.62 -12.56 6.36
CA THR A 36 8.75 -11.96 5.03
C THR A 36 9.02 -13.01 3.97
N GLU A 37 9.87 -13.98 4.25
CA GLU A 37 10.18 -15.10 3.35
C GLU A 37 8.95 -15.97 3.12
N GLU A 38 8.26 -16.38 4.17
CA GLU A 38 7.02 -17.17 4.08
C GLU A 38 5.95 -16.45 3.23
N HIS A 39 5.77 -15.13 3.42
CA HIS A 39 4.85 -14.34 2.61
C HIS A 39 5.29 -14.17 1.14
N LEU A 40 6.59 -14.27 0.86
CA LEU A 40 7.13 -14.19 -0.50
C LEU A 40 7.09 -15.55 -1.21
N GLU A 41 7.13 -16.66 -0.47
CA GLU A 41 7.01 -18.03 -0.99
C GLU A 41 5.58 -18.37 -1.44
N ASP A 42 4.57 -17.69 -0.90
CA ASP A 42 3.18 -17.88 -1.31
C ASP A 42 2.91 -17.38 -2.74
N ALA A 43 3.12 -18.27 -3.71
CA ALA A 43 2.84 -18.06 -5.12
C ALA A 43 1.33 -18.11 -5.46
N SER A 44 0.48 -18.51 -4.50
CA SER A 44 -0.97 -18.64 -4.71
C SER A 44 -1.71 -17.33 -4.42
N LEU A 45 -1.17 -16.50 -3.52
CA LEU A 45 -1.86 -15.31 -3.03
C LEU A 45 -1.62 -14.07 -3.91
N TYR A 46 -0.45 -13.98 -4.55
CA TYR A 46 -0.05 -12.80 -5.31
C TYR A 46 0.53 -13.15 -6.68
N ARG A 47 -0.25 -12.90 -7.74
CA ARG A 47 0.24 -12.97 -9.13
C ARG A 47 0.71 -11.60 -9.64
N PRO A 48 1.68 -11.56 -10.56
CA PRO A 48 1.98 -10.35 -11.32
C PRO A 48 0.71 -9.82 -12.01
N SER A 49 0.49 -8.51 -11.91
CA SER A 49 -0.56 -7.81 -12.64
C SER A 49 0.06 -7.11 -13.83
N SER A 50 -0.60 -7.21 -14.98
CA SER A 50 -0.28 -6.34 -16.12
C SER A 50 -0.73 -4.91 -15.85
N GLU A 51 -0.12 -3.95 -16.55
CA GLU A 51 -0.55 -2.55 -16.54
C GLU A 51 -2.03 -2.40 -16.95
N LYS A 52 -2.46 -3.21 -17.93
CA LYS A 52 -3.85 -3.24 -18.40
C LYS A 52 -4.81 -3.66 -17.29
N GLU A 53 -4.47 -4.69 -16.53
CA GLU A 53 -5.27 -5.15 -15.39
C GLU A 53 -5.31 -4.08 -14.30
N PHE A 54 -4.17 -3.47 -13.99
CA PHE A 54 -4.10 -2.36 -13.03
C PHE A 54 -5.02 -1.20 -13.45
N LYS A 55 -4.89 -0.69 -14.69
CA LYS A 55 -5.73 0.38 -15.23
C LYS A 55 -7.22 0.01 -15.22
N SER A 56 -7.55 -1.26 -15.45
CA SER A 56 -8.94 -1.74 -15.38
C SER A 56 -9.49 -1.66 -13.94
N GLN A 57 -8.75 -2.20 -12.97
CA GLN A 57 -9.17 -2.19 -11.57
C GLN A 57 -9.22 -0.77 -11.00
N TYR A 58 -8.24 0.07 -11.34
CA TYR A 58 -8.21 1.48 -10.96
C TYR A 58 -9.45 2.24 -11.44
N ARG A 59 -9.84 2.07 -12.71
CA ARG A 59 -11.06 2.69 -13.26
C ARG A 59 -12.32 2.18 -12.56
N LYS A 60 -12.42 0.87 -12.33
CA LYS A 60 -13.56 0.27 -11.63
C LYS A 60 -13.72 0.86 -10.23
N LEU A 61 -12.64 0.92 -9.46
CA LEU A 61 -12.64 1.48 -8.12
C LEU A 61 -13.05 2.97 -8.12
N ASN A 62 -12.48 3.76 -9.01
CA ASN A 62 -12.83 5.17 -9.14
C ASN A 62 -14.30 5.39 -9.48
N ASN A 63 -14.89 4.51 -10.29
CA ASN A 63 -16.30 4.57 -10.63
C ASN A 63 -17.18 4.26 -9.41
N GLU A 64 -16.86 3.22 -8.64
CA GLU A 64 -17.59 2.88 -7.43
C GLU A 64 -17.47 3.97 -6.36
N TRP A 65 -16.27 4.50 -6.14
CA TRP A 65 -16.07 5.61 -5.22
C TRP A 65 -16.91 6.84 -5.61
N ALA A 66 -16.93 7.19 -6.90
CA ALA A 66 -17.75 8.31 -7.39
C ALA A 66 -19.25 8.04 -7.26
N LYS A 67 -19.70 6.78 -7.42
CA LYS A 67 -21.11 6.41 -7.17
C LYS A 67 -21.48 6.59 -5.71
N VAL A 68 -20.65 6.11 -4.78
CA VAL A 68 -20.86 6.27 -3.33
C VAL A 68 -20.90 7.75 -2.95
N ALA A 69 -19.96 8.55 -3.45
CA ALA A 69 -19.91 9.98 -3.19
C ALA A 69 -21.17 10.73 -3.68
N ARG A 70 -21.67 10.38 -4.88
CA ARG A 70 -22.93 10.92 -5.41
C ARG A 70 -24.13 10.50 -4.57
N ALA A 71 -24.19 9.23 -4.15
CA ALA A 71 -25.26 8.73 -3.29
C ALA A 71 -25.27 9.43 -1.91
N ALA A 72 -24.11 9.86 -1.42
CA ALA A 72 -23.96 10.68 -0.21
C ALA A 72 -24.30 12.17 -0.43
N GLY A 73 -24.75 12.58 -1.63
CA GLY A 73 -25.15 13.95 -1.93
C GLY A 73 -23.98 14.92 -2.19
N LEU A 74 -22.75 14.42 -2.41
CA LEU A 74 -21.61 15.27 -2.71
C LEU A 74 -21.72 15.88 -4.11
N LYS A 75 -21.44 17.18 -4.22
CA LYS A 75 -21.43 17.90 -5.50
C LYS A 75 -20.27 17.41 -6.38
N PRO A 76 -20.43 17.35 -7.71
CA PRO A 76 -19.37 16.92 -8.63
C PRO A 76 -18.04 17.68 -8.47
N SER A 77 -18.08 18.98 -8.16
CA SER A 77 -16.88 19.79 -7.90
C SER A 77 -16.14 19.34 -6.65
N VAL A 78 -16.86 19.00 -5.58
CA VAL A 78 -16.30 18.43 -4.35
C VAL A 78 -15.72 17.05 -4.63
N ILE A 79 -16.44 16.22 -5.39
CA ILE A 79 -15.95 14.88 -5.79
C ILE A 79 -14.63 15.00 -6.58
N SER A 80 -14.55 15.88 -7.58
CA SER A 80 -13.29 16.12 -8.32
C SER A 80 -12.18 16.67 -7.43
N TYR A 81 -12.50 17.58 -6.52
CA TYR A 81 -11.54 18.11 -5.56
C TYR A 81 -11.00 16.99 -4.65
N LEU A 82 -11.87 16.16 -4.09
CA LEU A 82 -11.51 15.01 -3.25
C LEU A 82 -10.63 14.01 -4.02
N LYS A 83 -10.86 13.76 -5.32
CA LYS A 83 -10.01 12.88 -6.15
C LYS A 83 -8.59 13.42 -6.33
N ILE A 84 -8.41 14.75 -6.35
CA ILE A 84 -7.12 15.42 -6.61
C ILE A 84 -6.36 15.66 -5.31
N TYR A 85 -7.05 16.13 -4.27
CA TYR A 85 -6.44 16.65 -3.04
C TYR A 85 -6.54 15.70 -1.85
N LEU A 86 -7.43 14.69 -1.92
CA LEU A 86 -7.49 13.59 -0.96
C LEU A 86 -7.22 12.27 -1.71
N PRO A 87 -6.00 12.08 -2.28
CA PRO A 87 -5.60 10.80 -2.85
C PRO A 87 -5.58 9.67 -1.81
N THR A 88 -5.74 10.02 -0.52
CA THR A 88 -6.16 9.10 0.52
C THR A 88 -7.62 8.68 0.28
N CYS A 89 -7.85 7.91 -0.78
CA CYS A 89 -8.77 6.80 -0.70
C CYS A 89 -8.53 6.15 0.68
N LEU A 90 -9.55 6.09 1.54
CA LEU A 90 -9.51 5.28 2.77
C LEU A 90 -8.85 3.96 2.36
N VAL A 91 -7.62 3.77 2.81
CA VAL A 91 -6.60 3.00 2.11
C VAL A 91 -7.16 1.65 1.67
N LEU A 92 -7.55 1.53 0.41
CA LEU A 92 -7.57 0.22 -0.21
C LEU A 92 -6.10 -0.14 -0.36
N TYR A 93 -5.59 -0.97 0.57
CA TYR A 93 -4.30 -1.61 0.44
C TYR A 93 -4.36 -2.56 -0.77
N LEU A 94 -4.29 -2.01 -1.99
CA LEU A 94 -3.55 -2.71 -3.04
C LEU A 94 -2.09 -2.50 -2.66
N LEU A 95 -1.55 -3.47 -1.93
CA LEU A 95 -0.14 -3.58 -1.60
C LEU A 95 0.66 -3.76 -2.91
N ILE A 96 0.79 -2.69 -3.71
CA ILE A 96 1.82 -2.62 -4.75
C ILE A 96 3.11 -2.30 -3.99
N LYS A 97 3.72 -3.36 -3.46
CA LYS A 97 4.98 -3.28 -2.75
C LYS A 97 6.02 -2.83 -3.79
N THR A 98 6.44 -1.57 -3.72
CA THR A 98 7.26 -0.84 -4.71
C THR A 98 8.64 -1.44 -4.96
N HIS A 99 9.07 -2.42 -4.17
CA HIS A 99 10.27 -3.25 -4.40
C HIS A 99 10.19 -4.22 -5.61
N LYS A 100 9.16 -4.11 -6.47
CA LYS A 100 8.95 -4.96 -7.66
C LYS A 100 8.73 -4.17 -8.96
N LEU A 101 9.32 -2.97 -9.09
CA LEU A 101 9.54 -2.37 -10.41
C LEU A 101 10.78 -3.06 -11.02
N VAL A 102 10.58 -3.78 -12.12
CA VAL A 102 11.61 -4.68 -12.68
C VAL A 102 12.63 -3.91 -13.53
N SER A 103 12.35 -2.67 -13.96
CA SER A 103 13.31 -1.85 -14.72
C SER A 103 13.09 -0.35 -14.56
N SER A 104 14.18 0.42 -14.67
CA SER A 104 14.20 1.89 -14.82
C SER A 104 13.49 2.37 -16.10
N ASP A 105 13.30 1.50 -17.08
CA ASP A 105 12.68 1.83 -18.37
C ASP A 105 11.17 2.06 -18.27
N ASP A 106 10.52 1.57 -17.20
CA ASP A 106 9.08 1.79 -16.95
C ASP A 106 8.76 3.23 -16.47
N LEU A 107 9.79 4.05 -16.25
CA LEU A 107 9.67 5.45 -15.81
C LEU A 107 9.74 6.45 -16.96
N VAL A 108 10.08 6.02 -18.18
CA VAL A 108 10.09 6.89 -19.35
C VAL A 108 8.68 6.96 -19.91
N SER A 109 7.89 7.84 -19.31
CA SER A 109 6.65 8.34 -19.88
C SER A 109 6.94 8.99 -21.22
N ILE A 110 6.71 8.26 -22.31
CA ILE A 110 6.54 8.86 -23.64
C ILE A 110 5.06 8.70 -23.97
N ASP A 111 4.28 9.72 -23.63
CA ASP A 111 3.11 10.13 -24.40
C ASP A 111 2.64 11.53 -23.92
N PRO A 112 1.99 12.32 -24.79
CA PRO A 112 2.01 13.79 -24.84
C PRO A 112 1.22 14.53 -23.76
#